data_AF-A0A4P6WRH3-F1
#
_entry.id   AF-A0A4P6WRH3-F1
#
_cell.length_a   1.000
_cell.length_b   1.000
_cell.length_c   1.000
_cell.angle_alpha   90.00
_cell.angle_beta   90.00
_cell.angle_gamma   90.00
#
_symmetry.space_group_name_H-M   'P 1'
#
loop_
_entity.id
_entity.type
_entity.pdbx_description
1 polymer ?
#
loop_
_entity_poly.entity_id
_entity_poly.type
_entity_poly.pdbx_seq_one_letter_code
_entity_poly.pdbx_strand_id
1 'polypeptide(L)' 'MTVVLTAKQIEDLAAFAKEDGQPQYTITTGTIPEFEADDGEVIPEYTGLIAYSKSLEHSVLQLDN' A
#
# COMPACT_ATOMS: atom_id res chain seq x y z
N MET A 1 10.08 15.90 -2.22
CA MET A 1 9.37 15.20 -1.12
C MET A 1 10.17 13.94 -0.84
N THR A 2 10.64 13.76 0.39
CA THR A 2 11.50 12.63 0.76
C THR A 2 10.66 11.66 1.58
N VAL A 3 10.55 10.42 1.14
CA VAL A 3 9.87 9.36 1.88
C VAL A 3 10.91 8.60 2.68
N VAL A 4 10.74 8.52 4.00
CA VAL A 4 11.60 7.74 4.88
C VAL A 4 10.85 6.45 5.22
N LEU A 5 11.45 5.33 4.85
CA LEU A 5 10.91 4.01 5.15
C LEU A 5 11.75 3.34 6.23
N THR A 6 11.09 2.60 7.11
CA THR A 6 11.76 1.69 8.05
C THR A 6 12.24 0.44 7.31
N ALA A 7 13.20 -0.30 7.89
CA ALA A 7 13.67 -1.55 7.30
C ALA A 7 12.51 -2.54 7.06
N LYS A 8 11.59 -2.64 8.02
CA LYS A 8 10.41 -3.51 7.92
C LYS A 8 9.50 -3.10 6.76
N GLN A 9 9.27 -1.80 6.55
CA GLN A 9 8.48 -1.31 5.41
C GLN A 9 9.12 -1.65 4.06
N ILE A 10 10.45 -1.66 3.99
CA ILE A 10 11.17 -2.07 2.77
C ILE A 10 11.02 -3.58 2.54
N GLU A 11 11.05 -4.39 3.60
CA GLU A 11 10.83 -5.84 3.51
C GLU A 11 9.39 -6.17 3.08
N ASP A 12 8.39 -5.53 3.69
CA ASP A 12 6.97 -5.67 3.32
C ASP A 12 6.74 -5.23 1.86
N LEU A 13 7.35 -4.11 1.43
CA LEU A 13 7.29 -3.67 0.04
C LEU A 13 7.94 -4.68 -0.92
N ALA A 14 9.06 -5.29 -0.54
CA ALA A 14 9.73 -6.28 -1.36
C ALA A 14 8.93 -7.58 -1.48
N ALA A 15 8.26 -8.01 -0.40
CA ALA A 15 7.35 -9.15 -0.41
C ALA A 15 6.15 -8.88 -1.33
N PHE A 16 5.48 -7.74 -1.13
CA PHE A 16 4.38 -7.29 -1.96
C PHE A 16 4.79 -7.20 -3.44
N ALA A 17 5.98 -6.64 -3.72
CA ALA A 17 6.48 -6.52 -5.08
C ALA A 17 6.67 -7.87 -5.78
N LYS A 18 7.05 -8.89 -5.02
CA LYS A 18 7.24 -10.25 -5.51
C LYS A 18 5.91 -10.97 -5.73
N GLU A 19 4.88 -10.64 -4.94
CA GLU A 19 3.53 -11.21 -5.05
C GLU A 19 2.73 -10.57 -6.19
N ASP A 20 2.69 -9.23 -6.29
CA ASP A 20 2.01 -8.50 -7.37
C ASP A 20 2.78 -8.60 -8.71
N GLY A 21 4.10 -8.81 -8.66
CA GLY A 21 4.92 -9.05 -9.86
C GLY A 21 5.13 -7.82 -10.76
N GLN A 22 4.70 -6.64 -10.32
CA GLN A 22 4.89 -5.41 -11.08
C GLN A 22 6.34 -4.89 -11.01
N PRO A 23 6.85 -4.27 -12.09
CA PRO A 23 8.21 -3.77 -12.15
C PRO A 23 8.40 -2.44 -11.41
N GLN A 24 7.32 -1.74 -11.05
CA GLN A 24 7.37 -0.42 -10.42
C GLN A 24 6.18 -0.19 -9.49
N TYR A 25 6.48 0.39 -8.32
CA TYR A 25 5.51 0.85 -7.34
C TYR A 25 5.72 2.35 -7.09
N THR A 26 4.62 3.06 -6.87
CA THR A 26 4.62 4.47 -6.48
C THR A 26 4.33 4.55 -5.00
N ILE A 27 5.20 5.22 -4.25
CA ILE A 27 5.03 5.43 -2.81
C ILE A 27 4.64 6.88 -2.60
N THR A 28 3.50 7.09 -1.94
CA THR A 28 3.03 8.43 -1.58
C THR A 28 2.44 8.42 -0.19
N THR A 29 2.38 9.59 0.42
CA THR A 29 1.46 9.81 1.54
C THR A 29 0.08 10.12 0.98
N GLY A 30 -0.94 9.44 1.46
CA GLY A 30 -2.33 9.63 1.03
C GLY A 30 -3.31 9.25 2.11
N THR A 31 -4.57 9.61 1.89
CA THR A 31 -5.70 9.20 2.71
C THR A 31 -6.58 8.27 1.87
N ILE A 32 -6.77 7.05 2.35
CA ILE A 32 -7.75 6.10 1.86
C ILE A 32 -8.98 6.25 2.77
N PRO A 33 -10.12 6.74 2.25
CA PRO A 33 -11.35 6.85 3.04
C PRO A 33 -11.84 5.45 3.46
N GLU A 34 -12.64 5.39 4.51
CA GLU A 34 -13.34 4.15 4.91
C GLU A 34 -14.11 3.56 3.73
N PHE A 35 -13.97 2.25 3.52
CA PHE A 35 -14.67 1.51 2.47
C PHE A 35 -15.07 0.11 2.93
N GLU A 36 -16.13 -0.42 2.34
CA GLU A 36 -16.55 -1.82 2.53
C GLU A 36 -15.86 -2.68 1.47
N ALA A 37 -15.06 -3.65 1.90
CA ALA A 37 -14.42 -4.63 1.02
C ALA A 37 -15.46 -5.61 0.46
N ASP A 38 -15.14 -6.31 -0.63
CA ASP A 38 -16.02 -7.30 -1.26
C ASP A 38 -16.48 -8.43 -0.33
N ASP A 39 -15.78 -8.68 0.78
CA ASP A 39 -16.15 -9.66 1.81
C ASP A 39 -17.14 -9.11 2.86
N GLY A 40 -17.53 -7.83 2.75
CA GLY A 40 -18.38 -7.12 3.72
C GLY A 40 -17.62 -6.60 4.95
N GLU A 41 -16.29 -6.68 4.95
CA GLU A 41 -15.46 -6.10 6.00
C GLU A 41 -15.34 -4.57 5.80
N VAL A 42 -15.65 -3.81 6.86
CA VAL A 42 -15.49 -2.35 6.85
C VAL A 42 -14.03 -2.03 7.16
N ILE A 43 -13.31 -1.56 6.15
CA ILE A 43 -11.93 -1.10 6.28
C ILE A 43 -11.97 0.38 6.70
N PRO A 44 -11.47 0.73 7.90
CA PRO A 44 -11.51 2.11 8.39
C PRO A 44 -10.63 3.04 7.54
N GLU A 45 -10.87 4.35 7.65
CA GLU A 45 -10.02 5.36 7.01
C GLU A 45 -8.55 5.16 7.42
N TYR A 46 -7.67 5.10 6.43
CA TYR A 46 -6.22 5.10 6.63
C TYR A 46 -5.61 6.36 6.07
N THR A 47 -4.85 7.08 6.90
CA THR A 47 -4.00 8.20 6.46
C THR A 47 -2.55 7.88 6.78
N GLY A 48 -1.72 7.72 5.75
CA GLY A 48 -0.31 7.38 5.95
C GLY A 48 0.43 7.12 4.64
N LEU A 49 1.50 6.34 4.74
CA LEU A 49 2.26 5.91 3.58
C LEU A 49 1.55 4.75 2.89
N ILE A 50 1.35 4.91 1.58
CA ILE A 50 0.73 3.93 0.70
C ILE A 50 1.67 3.65 -0.47
N ALA A 51 1.81 2.37 -0.81
CA ALA A 51 2.52 1.90 -1.98
C ALA A 51 1.50 1.29 -2.95
N TYR A 52 1.46 1.75 -4.19
CA TYR A 52 0.52 1.26 -5.19
C TYR A 52 1.20 1.06 -6.54
N SER A 53 0.75 0.07 -7.31
CA SER A 53 1.16 -0.14 -8.70
C SER A 53 0.08 0.42 -9.64
N LYS A 54 0.33 0.39 -10.96
CA LYS A 54 -0.70 0.75 -11.94
C LYS A 54 -1.74 -0.36 -12.17
N SER A 55 -1.58 -1.50 -11.48
CA SER A 55 -2.55 -2.59 -11.54
C SER A 55 -3.76 -2.26 -10.69
N LEU A 56 -4.95 -2.54 -11.23
CA LEU A 56 -6.21 -2.46 -10.49
C LEU A 56 -6.44 -3.69 -9.58
N GLU A 57 -5.74 -4.80 -9.83
CA GLU A 57 -5.97 -6.09 -9.14
C GLU A 57 -5.29 -6.19 -7.76
N HIS A 58 -4.08 -5.64 -7.58
CA HIS A 58 -3.41 -5.55 -6.28
C HIS A 58 -3.02 -4.09 -6.02
N SER A 59 -4.04 -3.30 -5.74
CA SER A 59 -3.94 -1.86 -5.95
C SER A 59 -3.10 -1.15 -4.88
N VAL A 60 -3.13 -1.53 -3.60
CA VAL A 60 -2.48 -0.74 -2.55
C VAL A 60 -1.96 -1.59 -1.39
N LEU A 61 -0.70 -1.35 -1.01
CA LEU A 61 -0.07 -1.80 0.23
C LEU A 61 0.02 -0.62 1.21
N GLN A 62 -0.45 -0.86 2.43
CA GLN A 62 -0.30 0.05 3.56
C GLN A 62 1.07 -0.15 4.22
N LEU A 63 1.82 0.95 4.41
CA LEU A 63 3.11 0.92 5.09
C LEU A 63 2.95 1.48 6.51
N ASP A 64 2.42 0.65 7.41
CA ASP A 64 2.34 0.96 8.85
C ASP A 64 3.73 1.04 9.49
N ASN A 65 3.78 1.69 10.66
CA ASN A 65 4.99 1.87 11.45
C ASN A 65 5.05 0.92 12.64
#